data_AF-A0ABD6NZW6-F1
#
_entry.id   AF-A0ABD6NZW6-F1
#
_cell.length_a   1.000
_cell.length_b   1.000
_cell.length_c   1.000
_cell.angle_alpha   90.00
_cell.angle_beta   90.00
_cell.angle_gamma   90.00
#
_symmetry.space_group_name_H-M   'P 1'
#
loop_
_entity.id
_entity.type
_entity.pdbx_description
1 polymer ?
#
loop_
_entity_poly.entity_id
_entity_poly.type
_entity_poly.pdbx_seq_one_letter_code
_entity_poly.pdbx_strand_id
1 'polypeptide(L)'
;MWCPSVSLSLWANAWLAGRAAPDDVLDALSLWAPKQSVTAYDAVAAGHTGLPWPDVHDAGTVTLLQTLRAAVGRSRARGTINVVQPVPGDVRGLPPGTQFESDALAAGEAVIISCPDDPGAAVGLVPEFNYGDLDEIEERTGLPELCGLSWTVYSLPGAPALEHYELGDSEYALRSAVRSAADALGAIGLGAAACDVDDPRALVEQLLESTRQHRIPGHAPSRALRVLENAAHVDAIIAVSSGLAGIGPQSSSQAQIASDALRPLASVVRSARMAAVSAILQSAWAD
;
A
#
# COMPACT_ATOMS: atom_id res chain seq x y z
N MET A 1 4.75 -2.55 -4.71
CA MET A 1 3.93 -1.45 -5.28
C MET A 1 2.49 -1.45 -4.81
N TRP A 2 1.78 -2.54 -5.07
CA TRP A 2 0.37 -2.66 -4.71
C TRP A 2 0.24 -3.28 -3.33
N CYS A 3 -0.79 -2.84 -2.63
CA CYS A 3 -1.25 -3.45 -1.40
C CYS A 3 -2.77 -3.29 -1.33
N PRO A 4 -3.45 -4.06 -0.47
CA PRO A 4 -4.87 -3.89 -0.22
C PRO A 4 -5.28 -2.44 0.03
N SER A 5 -4.55 -1.69 0.85
CA SER A 5 -4.88 -0.31 1.20
C SER A 5 -4.86 0.64 0.01
N VAL A 6 -3.89 0.47 -0.92
CA VAL A 6 -3.84 1.24 -2.16
C VAL A 6 -5.03 0.88 -3.05
N SER A 7 -5.33 -0.40 -3.20
CA SER A 7 -6.45 -0.87 -4.04
C SER A 7 -7.79 -0.35 -3.51
N LEU A 8 -8.02 -0.53 -2.21
CA LEU A 8 -9.20 -0.01 -1.52
C LEU A 8 -9.33 1.51 -1.71
N SER A 9 -8.26 2.26 -1.43
CA SER A 9 -8.30 3.73 -1.47
C SER A 9 -8.57 4.26 -2.87
N LEU A 10 -7.88 3.72 -3.89
CA LEU A 10 -8.05 4.15 -5.28
C LEU A 10 -9.49 3.96 -5.76
N TRP A 11 -10.02 2.75 -5.58
CA TRP A 11 -11.35 2.40 -6.07
C TRP A 11 -12.46 2.98 -5.20
N ALA A 12 -12.29 3.07 -3.88
CA ALA A 12 -13.28 3.70 -3.00
C ALA A 12 -13.41 5.21 -3.28
N ASN A 13 -12.31 5.94 -3.52
CA ASN A 13 -12.39 7.34 -3.94
C ASN A 13 -13.09 7.46 -5.30
N ALA A 14 -12.76 6.61 -6.28
CA ALA A 14 -13.40 6.59 -7.59
C ALA A 14 -14.93 6.39 -7.47
N TRP A 15 -15.33 5.40 -6.68
CA TRP A 15 -16.72 5.04 -6.45
C TRP A 15 -17.49 6.15 -5.74
N LEU A 16 -16.94 6.69 -4.64
CA LEU A 16 -17.59 7.75 -3.87
C LEU A 16 -17.67 9.08 -4.64
N ALA A 17 -16.74 9.32 -5.55
CA ALA A 17 -16.79 10.44 -6.50
C ALA A 17 -17.72 10.19 -7.71
N GLY A 18 -18.33 9.00 -7.84
CA GLY A 18 -19.22 8.65 -8.94
C GLY A 18 -18.51 8.35 -10.27
N ARG A 19 -17.20 8.08 -10.24
CA ARG A 19 -16.36 7.72 -11.39
C ARG A 19 -16.21 6.19 -11.56
N ALA A 20 -16.73 5.40 -10.64
CA ALA A 20 -16.71 3.92 -10.65
C ALA A 20 -17.97 3.35 -9.97
N ALA A 21 -18.29 2.09 -10.25
CA ALA A 21 -19.33 1.33 -9.56
C ALA A 21 -18.81 0.77 -8.22
N PRO A 22 -19.69 0.46 -7.25
CA PRO A 22 -19.29 -0.26 -6.04
C PRO A 22 -18.64 -1.62 -6.36
N ASP A 23 -19.11 -2.29 -7.42
CA ASP A 23 -18.58 -3.59 -7.84
C ASP A 23 -17.11 -3.50 -8.28
N ASP A 24 -16.68 -2.37 -8.87
CA ASP A 24 -15.28 -2.16 -9.24
C ASP A 24 -14.36 -2.16 -8.00
N VAL A 25 -14.85 -1.70 -6.84
CA VAL A 25 -14.11 -1.78 -5.56
C VAL A 25 -13.95 -3.24 -5.15
N LEU A 26 -14.99 -4.04 -5.30
CA LEU A 26 -15.00 -5.45 -4.87
C LEU A 26 -14.14 -6.31 -5.80
N ASP A 27 -14.20 -6.06 -7.11
CA ASP A 27 -13.36 -6.71 -8.10
C ASP A 27 -11.89 -6.42 -7.81
N ALA A 28 -11.53 -5.17 -7.49
CA ALA A 28 -10.17 -4.81 -7.12
C ALA A 28 -9.67 -5.50 -5.84
N LEU A 29 -10.55 -5.68 -4.84
CA LEU A 29 -10.22 -6.38 -3.60
C LEU A 29 -10.16 -7.91 -3.78
N SER A 30 -10.93 -8.48 -4.70
CA SER A 30 -10.93 -9.93 -4.96
C SER A 30 -9.60 -10.46 -5.48
N LEU A 31 -8.74 -9.59 -6.02
CA LEU A 31 -7.36 -9.92 -6.40
C LEU A 31 -6.48 -10.21 -5.18
N TRP A 32 -6.85 -9.71 -4.00
CA TRP A 32 -6.11 -9.91 -2.75
C TRP A 32 -6.59 -11.11 -1.96
N ALA A 33 -7.91 -11.25 -1.78
CA ALA A 33 -8.48 -12.38 -1.06
C ALA A 33 -9.93 -12.63 -1.51
N PRO A 34 -10.39 -13.90 -1.49
CA PRO A 34 -11.72 -14.25 -1.98
C PRO A 34 -12.86 -13.71 -1.11
N LYS A 35 -12.58 -13.40 0.16
CA LYS A 35 -13.56 -12.86 1.12
C LYS A 35 -13.01 -11.62 1.79
N GLN A 36 -13.89 -10.65 2.01
CA GLN A 36 -13.58 -9.40 2.70
C GLN A 36 -14.46 -9.32 3.95
N SER A 37 -13.85 -9.01 5.09
CA SER A 37 -14.58 -8.74 6.34
C SER A 37 -14.15 -7.41 6.94
N VAL A 38 -15.02 -6.83 7.76
CA VAL A 38 -14.73 -5.58 8.47
C VAL A 38 -15.24 -5.66 9.91
N THR A 39 -14.45 -5.16 10.84
CA THR A 39 -14.76 -5.13 12.28
C THR A 39 -14.33 -3.80 12.89
N ALA A 40 -15.00 -3.39 13.98
CA ALA A 40 -14.57 -2.23 14.74
C ALA A 40 -13.61 -2.68 15.85
N TYR A 41 -12.52 -1.93 16.06
CA TYR A 41 -11.60 -2.13 17.18
C TYR A 41 -12.18 -1.60 18.50
N ASP A 42 -12.94 -0.50 18.42
CA ASP A 42 -13.51 0.18 19.57
C ASP A 42 -14.93 0.71 19.29
N ALA A 43 -15.65 1.05 20.36
CA ALA A 43 -17.04 1.51 20.28
C ALA A 43 -17.19 2.87 19.55
N VAL A 44 -16.15 3.71 19.54
CA VAL A 44 -16.18 5.02 18.86
C VAL A 44 -16.08 4.82 17.35
N ALA A 45 -15.16 3.95 16.91
CA ALA A 45 -15.02 3.52 15.52
C ALA A 45 -16.33 2.91 15.00
N ALA A 46 -16.95 2.05 15.82
CA ALA A 46 -18.25 1.47 15.52
C ALA A 46 -19.33 2.54 15.34
N GLY A 47 -19.37 3.54 16.24
CA GLY A 47 -20.29 4.67 16.15
C GLY A 47 -20.11 5.53 14.88
N HIS A 48 -18.86 5.79 14.47
CA HIS A 48 -18.56 6.58 13.26
C HIS A 48 -18.88 5.82 11.96
N THR A 49 -18.84 4.49 11.99
CA THR A 49 -18.95 3.65 10.79
C THR A 49 -20.23 2.83 10.67
N GLY A 50 -21.04 2.76 11.74
CA GLY A 50 -22.24 1.93 11.78
C GLY A 50 -21.95 0.43 11.93
N LEU A 51 -20.72 0.05 12.30
CA LEU A 51 -20.36 -1.34 12.57
C LEU A 51 -21.01 -1.86 13.86
N PRO A 52 -21.32 -3.16 13.94
CA PRO A 52 -21.80 -3.77 15.17
C PRO A 52 -20.73 -3.75 16.27
N TRP A 53 -21.15 -3.52 17.51
CA TRP A 53 -20.31 -3.58 18.71
C TRP A 53 -21.18 -3.90 19.94
N PRO A 54 -20.73 -4.73 20.90
CA PRO A 54 -19.43 -5.40 20.99
C PRO A 54 -19.34 -6.73 20.23
N ASP A 55 -20.39 -7.12 19.50
CA ASP A 55 -20.40 -8.38 18.76
C ASP A 55 -19.42 -8.31 17.57
N VAL A 56 -18.23 -8.88 17.77
CA VAL A 56 -17.16 -8.99 16.76
C VAL A 56 -17.51 -10.11 15.78
N HIS A 57 -18.52 -9.88 14.94
CA HIS A 57 -18.73 -10.71 13.77
C HIS A 57 -18.07 -10.03 12.58
N ASP A 58 -17.17 -10.75 11.92
CA ASP A 58 -16.54 -10.37 10.65
C ASP A 58 -17.63 -10.07 9.61
N ALA A 59 -18.01 -8.80 9.52
CA ALA A 59 -19.11 -8.38 8.69
C ALA A 59 -18.63 -8.36 7.23
N GLY A 60 -19.35 -9.04 6.35
CA GLY A 60 -18.89 -9.29 4.98
C GLY A 60 -18.76 -8.04 4.12
N THR A 61 -18.37 -8.25 2.85
CA THR A 61 -18.06 -7.23 1.85
C THR A 61 -19.07 -6.08 1.70
N VAL A 62 -20.38 -6.34 1.84
CA VAL A 62 -21.41 -5.29 1.77
C VAL A 62 -21.28 -4.30 2.93
N THR A 63 -20.95 -4.80 4.12
CA THR A 63 -20.75 -3.96 5.31
C THR A 63 -19.51 -3.10 5.14
N LEU A 64 -18.43 -3.60 4.53
CA LEU A 64 -17.25 -2.78 4.21
C LEU A 64 -17.62 -1.55 3.39
N LEU A 65 -18.42 -1.71 2.33
CA LEU A 65 -18.88 -0.58 1.51
C LEU A 65 -19.73 0.43 2.31
N GLN A 66 -20.58 -0.07 3.23
CA GLN A 66 -21.37 0.78 4.12
C GLN A 66 -20.49 1.53 5.12
N THR A 67 -19.51 0.86 5.72
CA THR A 67 -18.49 1.44 6.61
C THR A 67 -17.75 2.59 5.93
N LEU A 68 -17.25 2.39 4.71
CA LEU A 68 -16.55 3.44 3.95
C LEU A 68 -17.45 4.65 3.72
N ARG A 69 -18.72 4.42 3.33
CA ARG A 69 -19.68 5.49 3.09
C ARG A 69 -20.04 6.23 4.38
N ALA A 70 -20.20 5.52 5.49
CA ALA A 70 -20.50 6.10 6.79
C ALA A 70 -19.31 6.94 7.29
N ALA A 71 -18.09 6.42 7.21
CA ALA A 71 -16.86 7.09 7.62
C ALA A 71 -16.56 8.37 6.83
N VAL A 72 -16.84 8.38 5.52
CA VAL A 72 -16.72 9.59 4.69
C VAL A 72 -17.83 10.60 4.99
N GLY A 73 -18.98 10.13 5.47
CA GLY A 73 -20.12 10.96 5.84
C GLY A 73 -20.91 11.47 4.64
N ARG A 74 -21.71 12.52 4.88
CA ARG A 74 -22.60 13.10 3.85
C ARG A 74 -21.91 14.08 2.92
N SER A 75 -20.69 14.49 3.25
CA SER A 75 -19.91 15.45 2.47
C SER A 75 -19.22 14.72 1.32
N ARG A 76 -19.50 15.14 0.08
CA ARG A 76 -18.78 14.67 -1.13
C ARG A 76 -17.43 15.39 -1.27
N ALA A 77 -16.70 15.50 -0.17
CA ALA A 77 -15.48 16.30 -0.11
C ALA A 77 -14.26 15.52 -0.59
N ARG A 78 -13.30 16.29 -1.12
CA ARG A 78 -12.00 15.83 -1.62
C ARG A 78 -11.16 15.18 -0.52
N GLY A 79 -10.41 14.14 -0.87
CA GLY A 79 -9.31 13.62 -0.04
C GLY A 79 -9.76 12.92 1.24
N THR A 80 -10.94 12.28 1.22
CA THR A 80 -11.51 11.67 2.42
C THR A 80 -10.90 10.33 2.74
N ILE A 81 -10.50 9.53 1.74
CA ILE A 81 -9.86 8.22 1.95
C ILE A 81 -8.42 8.29 1.45
N ASN A 82 -7.46 8.20 2.36
CA ASN A 82 -6.04 8.31 2.08
C ASN A 82 -5.32 7.03 2.49
N VAL A 83 -4.22 6.73 1.81
CA VAL A 83 -3.35 5.61 2.16
C VAL A 83 -2.11 6.10 2.89
N VAL A 84 -1.59 5.31 3.82
CA VAL A 84 -0.27 5.45 4.42
C VAL A 84 0.46 4.11 4.33
N GLN A 85 1.77 4.16 4.07
CA GLN A 85 2.64 2.97 4.00
C GLN A 85 3.82 3.16 4.95
N PRO A 86 3.59 3.00 6.28
CA PRO A 86 4.62 3.19 7.28
C PRO A 86 5.71 2.12 7.17
N VAL A 87 6.93 2.50 7.55
CA VAL A 87 8.07 1.58 7.71
C VAL A 87 8.81 1.89 9.00
N PRO A 88 9.57 0.93 9.57
CA PRO A 88 10.43 1.23 10.71
C PRO A 88 11.34 2.44 10.43
N GLY A 89 11.23 3.47 11.26
CA GLY A 89 11.97 4.73 11.12
C GLY A 89 11.27 5.83 10.31
N ASP A 90 10.16 5.53 9.64
CA ASP A 90 9.31 6.54 8.98
C ASP A 90 7.82 6.20 9.13
N VAL A 91 7.23 6.77 10.19
CA VAL A 91 5.81 6.60 10.58
C VAL A 91 4.98 7.86 10.32
N ARG A 92 5.47 8.75 9.45
CA ARG A 92 4.76 9.99 9.10
C ARG A 92 3.35 9.69 8.59
N GLY A 93 2.38 10.46 9.08
CA GLY A 93 0.95 10.29 8.77
C GLY A 93 0.18 9.43 9.76
N LEU A 94 0.84 8.72 10.68
CA LEU A 94 0.18 7.95 11.75
C LEU A 94 -0.02 8.80 13.02
N PRO A 95 -1.16 8.68 13.71
CA PRO A 95 -1.37 9.27 15.05
C PRO A 95 -0.50 8.57 16.11
N PRO A 96 0.48 9.25 16.74
CA PRO A 96 1.45 8.61 17.60
C PRO A 96 0.84 8.11 18.92
N GLY A 97 1.36 6.99 19.43
CA GLY A 97 0.95 6.38 20.69
C GLY A 97 -0.40 5.69 20.63
N THR A 98 -0.92 5.39 19.43
CA THR A 98 -2.22 4.71 19.25
C THR A 98 -2.05 3.24 18.90
N GLN A 99 -3.06 2.41 19.18
CA GLN A 99 -3.07 1.03 18.70
C GLN A 99 -3.03 0.98 17.17
N PHE A 100 -3.75 1.90 16.52
CA PHE A 100 -3.73 2.04 15.07
C PHE A 100 -2.32 2.26 14.53
N GLU A 101 -1.47 3.07 15.17
CA GLU A 101 -0.06 3.23 14.77
C GLU A 101 0.70 1.90 14.82
N SER A 102 0.58 1.17 15.93
CA SER A 102 1.25 -0.11 16.12
C SER A 102 0.85 -1.12 15.05
N ASP A 103 -0.46 -1.26 14.80
CA ASP A 103 -0.98 -2.27 13.89
C ASP A 103 -0.76 -1.87 12.42
N ALA A 104 -0.87 -0.58 12.09
CA ALA A 104 -0.49 -0.06 10.77
C ALA A 104 1.00 -0.25 10.49
N LEU A 105 1.88 -0.07 11.49
CA LEU A 105 3.31 -0.30 11.34
C LEU A 105 3.63 -1.80 11.18
N ALA A 106 2.90 -2.67 11.90
CA ALA A 106 3.03 -4.12 11.77
C ALA A 106 2.58 -4.61 10.38
N ALA A 107 1.46 -4.08 9.87
CA ALA A 107 0.96 -4.39 8.53
C ALA A 107 1.81 -3.73 7.42
N GLY A 108 2.50 -2.62 7.72
CA GLY A 108 3.22 -1.80 6.74
C GLY A 108 2.30 -0.97 5.83
N GLU A 109 1.01 -0.95 6.12
CA GLU A 109 -0.01 -0.22 5.38
C GLU A 109 -1.21 0.10 6.26
N ALA A 110 -1.88 1.21 5.94
CA ALA A 110 -3.20 1.51 6.46
C ALA A 110 -3.95 2.49 5.54
N VAL A 111 -5.25 2.58 5.77
CA VAL A 111 -6.13 3.61 5.20
C VAL A 111 -6.55 4.57 6.31
N ILE A 112 -6.57 5.86 6.02
CA ILE A 112 -7.06 6.90 6.91
C ILE A 112 -8.24 7.57 6.22
N ILE A 113 -9.39 7.50 6.87
CA ILE A 113 -10.60 8.19 6.43
C ILE A 113 -10.80 9.41 7.33
N SER A 114 -10.85 10.58 6.72
CA SER A 114 -11.04 11.85 7.43
C SER A 114 -12.09 12.69 6.72
N CYS A 115 -13.08 13.17 7.47
CA CYS A 115 -14.08 14.11 6.99
C CYS A 115 -13.63 15.54 7.34
N PRO A 116 -13.42 16.44 6.36
CA PRO A 116 -13.05 17.82 6.65
C PRO A 116 -14.06 18.56 7.54
N ASP A 117 -15.35 18.21 7.41
CA ASP A 117 -16.44 18.84 8.16
C ASP A 117 -16.57 18.30 9.59
N ASP A 118 -16.02 17.10 9.85
CA ASP A 118 -15.99 16.47 11.18
C ASP A 118 -14.66 15.73 11.40
N PRO A 119 -13.58 16.46 11.75
CA PRO A 119 -12.27 15.86 11.99
C PRO A 119 -12.24 14.87 13.17
N GLY A 120 -13.21 14.95 14.08
CA GLY A 120 -13.34 14.05 15.23
C GLY A 120 -13.89 12.68 14.85
N ALA A 121 -14.54 12.58 13.68
CA ALA A 121 -15.06 11.32 13.13
C ALA A 121 -14.02 10.52 12.33
N ALA A 122 -12.76 10.95 12.32
CA ALA A 122 -11.71 10.27 11.57
C ALA A 122 -11.50 8.82 12.05
N VAL A 123 -11.33 7.91 11.10
CA VAL A 123 -11.09 6.48 11.36
C VAL A 123 -9.89 5.98 10.57
N GLY A 124 -9.20 5.01 11.14
CA GLY A 124 -8.12 4.26 10.49
C GLY A 124 -8.58 2.85 10.17
N LEU A 125 -8.15 2.29 9.04
CA LEU A 125 -8.38 0.88 8.70
C LEU A 125 -7.04 0.20 8.47
N VAL A 126 -6.84 -0.95 9.10
CA VAL A 126 -5.65 -1.80 8.91
C VAL A 126 -6.10 -3.14 8.31
N PRO A 127 -5.52 -3.57 7.18
CA PRO A 127 -5.80 -4.88 6.60
C PRO A 127 -5.01 -5.98 7.30
N GLU A 128 -5.61 -7.16 7.45
CA GLU A 128 -4.96 -8.38 7.92
C GLU A 128 -5.40 -9.58 7.05
N PHE A 129 -4.42 -10.37 6.60
CA PHE A 129 -4.69 -11.57 5.80
C PHE A 129 -5.05 -12.74 6.70
N ASN A 130 -6.20 -13.35 6.43
CA ASN A 130 -6.68 -14.53 7.14
C ASN A 130 -6.33 -15.79 6.35
N TYR A 131 -5.63 -16.71 6.99
CA TYR A 131 -5.26 -18.01 6.44
C TYR A 131 -6.09 -19.11 7.09
N GLY A 132 -6.42 -20.15 6.32
CA GLY A 132 -7.17 -21.30 6.81
C GLY A 132 -6.44 -22.05 7.93
N ASP A 133 -7.19 -22.83 8.70
CA ASP A 133 -6.63 -23.60 9.81
C ASP A 133 -5.55 -24.57 9.32
N LEU A 134 -4.48 -24.68 10.11
CA LEU A 134 -3.36 -25.59 9.83
C LEU A 134 -3.79 -27.08 9.84
N ASP A 135 -4.96 -27.39 10.38
CA ASP A 135 -5.53 -28.74 10.40
C ASP A 135 -6.17 -29.13 9.05
N GLU A 136 -6.41 -28.17 8.16
CA GLU A 136 -6.92 -28.34 6.78
C GLU A 136 -5.84 -28.08 5.71
N ILE A 137 -4.56 -28.26 6.05
CA ILE A 137 -3.49 -28.16 5.05
C ILE A 137 -3.72 -29.24 3.98
N GLU A 138 -3.99 -28.84 2.74
CA GLU A 138 -3.94 -29.78 1.61
C GLU A 138 -2.55 -30.43 1.58
N GLU A 139 -2.51 -31.77 1.63
CA GLU A 139 -1.28 -32.60 1.62
C GLU A 139 -0.32 -32.30 0.45
N ARG A 140 -0.72 -31.45 -0.50
CA ARG A 140 0.00 -31.13 -1.75
C ARG A 140 0.84 -29.86 -1.71
N THR A 141 0.55 -28.88 -0.85
CA THR A 141 1.25 -27.57 -0.84
C THR A 141 1.95 -27.26 0.49
N GLY A 142 1.49 -27.83 1.61
CA GLY A 142 2.12 -27.64 2.92
C GLY A 142 2.00 -26.23 3.50
N LEU A 143 1.18 -25.35 2.90
CA LEU A 143 0.97 -23.97 3.33
C LEU A 143 -0.54 -23.73 3.53
N PRO A 144 -0.95 -23.01 4.60
CA PRO A 144 -2.35 -22.68 4.81
C PRO A 144 -2.88 -21.78 3.68
N GLU A 145 -4.07 -22.08 3.17
CA GLU A 145 -4.67 -21.33 2.06
C GLU A 145 -5.11 -19.94 2.51
N LEU A 146 -4.92 -18.93 1.66
CA LEU A 146 -5.41 -17.58 1.93
C LEU A 146 -6.94 -17.55 1.81
N CYS A 147 -7.64 -17.39 2.93
CA CYS A 147 -9.09 -17.51 3.01
C CYS A 147 -9.83 -16.16 3.00
N GLY A 148 -9.19 -15.08 3.41
CA GLY A 148 -9.85 -13.78 3.50
C GLY A 148 -8.91 -12.62 3.81
N LEU A 149 -9.48 -11.42 3.76
CA LEU A 149 -8.84 -10.16 4.17
C LEU A 149 -9.80 -9.45 5.14
N SER A 150 -9.38 -9.29 6.39
CA SER A 150 -10.10 -8.54 7.42
C SER A 150 -9.62 -7.10 7.46
N TRP A 151 -10.55 -6.19 7.70
CA TRP A 151 -10.28 -4.76 7.87
C TRP A 151 -10.70 -4.35 9.28
N THR A 152 -9.72 -4.05 10.12
CA THR A 152 -10.00 -3.57 11.49
C THR A 152 -10.06 -2.04 11.49
N VAL A 153 -11.19 -1.50 11.96
CA VAL A 153 -11.47 -0.06 11.98
C VAL A 153 -11.21 0.54 13.36
N TYR A 154 -10.36 1.55 13.42
CA TYR A 154 -9.94 2.25 14.64
C TYR A 154 -10.50 3.66 14.67
N SER A 155 -10.89 4.14 15.85
CA SER A 155 -11.14 5.57 16.04
C SER A 155 -9.80 6.30 16.11
N LEU A 156 -9.71 7.45 15.45
CA LEU A 156 -8.52 8.30 15.53
C LEU A 156 -8.79 9.49 16.47
N PRO A 157 -7.78 9.99 17.21
CA PRO A 157 -7.94 11.14 18.09
C PRO A 157 -8.28 12.44 17.33
N GLY A 158 -8.11 12.44 16.01
CA GLY A 158 -8.48 13.49 15.07
C GLY A 158 -7.91 13.17 13.68
N ALA A 159 -8.26 13.98 12.68
CA ALA A 159 -7.69 13.86 11.34
C ALA A 159 -6.17 14.13 11.36
N PRO A 160 -5.31 13.15 11.04
CA PRO A 160 -3.87 13.36 11.03
C PRO A 160 -3.45 14.26 9.86
N ALA A 161 -2.40 15.04 10.06
CA ALA A 161 -1.78 15.78 8.97
C ALA A 161 -1.05 14.80 8.05
N LEU A 162 -1.63 14.56 6.88
CA LEU A 162 -1.03 13.71 5.86
C LEU A 162 0.09 14.47 5.13
N GLU A 163 1.15 13.75 4.81
CA GLU A 163 2.27 14.33 4.04
C GLU A 163 1.78 14.65 2.63
N HIS A 164 1.92 15.92 2.24
CA HIS A 164 1.61 16.35 0.89
C HIS A 164 2.82 16.12 0.00
N TYR A 165 2.69 15.17 -0.92
CA TYR A 165 3.72 14.86 -1.89
C TYR A 165 3.43 15.58 -3.21
N GLU A 166 4.27 16.55 -3.56
CA GLU A 166 4.24 17.12 -4.90
C GLU A 166 4.74 16.08 -5.91
N LEU A 167 3.89 15.74 -6.88
CA LEU A 167 4.19 14.70 -7.87
C LEU A 167 5.45 15.05 -8.68
N GLY A 168 5.63 16.33 -9.03
CA GLY A 168 6.78 16.80 -9.79
C GLY A 168 8.10 16.67 -9.03
N ASP A 169 8.12 17.07 -7.77
CA ASP A 169 9.32 17.01 -6.92
C ASP A 169 9.69 15.56 -6.62
N SER A 170 8.70 14.72 -6.34
CA SER A 170 8.91 13.29 -6.07
C SER A 170 9.42 12.55 -7.32
N GLU A 171 8.91 12.89 -8.49
CA GLU A 171 9.36 12.38 -9.77
C GLU A 171 10.81 12.81 -10.09
N TYR A 172 11.16 14.07 -9.82
CA TYR A 172 12.52 14.56 -9.96
C TYR A 172 13.48 13.86 -8.98
N ALA A 173 13.09 13.76 -7.71
CA ALA A 173 13.85 13.09 -6.66
C ALA A 173 14.11 11.62 -7.03
N LEU A 174 13.11 10.91 -7.56
CA LEU A 174 13.26 9.53 -8.03
C LEU A 174 14.33 9.42 -9.13
N ARG A 175 14.26 10.26 -10.18
CA ARG A 175 15.27 10.25 -11.25
C ARG A 175 16.67 10.59 -10.75
N SER A 176 16.77 11.55 -9.83
CA SER A 176 18.04 11.93 -9.22
C SER A 176 18.63 10.79 -8.40
N ALA A 177 17.81 10.15 -7.55
CA ALA A 177 18.24 9.05 -6.69
C ALA A 177 18.68 7.82 -7.50
N VAL A 178 17.95 7.46 -8.56
CA VAL A 178 18.34 6.36 -9.47
C VAL A 178 19.70 6.64 -10.10
N ARG A 179 19.94 7.88 -10.56
CA ARG A 179 21.23 8.27 -11.12
C ARG A 179 22.35 8.16 -10.08
N SER A 180 22.16 8.74 -8.90
CA SER A 180 23.14 8.68 -7.82
C SER A 180 23.44 7.24 -7.37
N ALA A 181 22.43 6.37 -7.31
CA ALA A 181 22.62 4.95 -6.99
C ALA A 181 23.43 4.23 -8.08
N ALA A 182 23.14 4.49 -9.36
CA ALA A 182 23.91 3.93 -10.48
C ALA A 182 25.37 4.39 -10.46
N ASP A 183 25.62 5.67 -10.20
CA ASP A 183 26.97 6.24 -10.08
C ASP A 183 27.74 5.60 -8.90
N ALA A 184 27.09 5.44 -7.75
CA ALA A 184 27.68 4.80 -6.56
C ALA A 184 28.03 3.33 -6.83
N LEU A 185 27.11 2.55 -7.42
CA LEU A 185 27.36 1.14 -7.77
C LEU A 185 28.47 1.00 -8.82
N GLY A 186 28.54 1.91 -9.79
CA GLY A 186 29.62 1.97 -10.78
C GLY A 186 30.98 2.25 -10.14
N ALA A 187 31.04 3.18 -9.18
CA ALA A 187 32.27 3.52 -8.45
C ALA A 187 32.79 2.37 -7.57
N ILE A 188 31.90 1.54 -7.00
CA ILE A 188 32.27 0.36 -6.22
C ILE A 188 32.89 -0.74 -7.10
N GLY A 189 32.74 -0.66 -8.44
CA GLY A 189 33.30 -1.65 -9.36
C GLY A 189 32.58 -3.00 -9.29
N LEU A 190 31.32 -3.02 -8.79
CA LEU A 190 30.43 -4.19 -8.79
C LEU A 190 29.98 -4.62 -10.22
N GLY A 191 30.68 -4.15 -11.26
CA GLY A 191 30.45 -4.55 -12.64
C GLY A 191 30.76 -6.03 -12.84
N ALA A 192 29.71 -6.82 -13.09
CA ALA A 192 29.76 -8.14 -13.71
C ALA A 192 30.68 -9.18 -13.04
N ALA A 193 30.90 -9.10 -11.73
CA ALA A 193 31.51 -10.21 -10.99
C ALA A 193 30.48 -11.33 -10.80
N ALA A 194 30.34 -12.16 -11.84
CA ALA A 194 29.75 -13.51 -11.83
C ALA A 194 28.54 -13.72 -10.90
N CYS A 195 27.44 -13.01 -11.17
CA CYS A 195 26.14 -13.50 -10.73
C CYS A 195 25.77 -14.67 -11.64
N ASP A 196 25.99 -15.90 -11.17
CA ASP A 196 25.44 -17.13 -11.76
C ASP A 196 23.94 -17.19 -11.46
N VAL A 197 23.22 -16.19 -11.98
CA VAL A 197 21.80 -15.98 -11.76
C VAL A 197 21.13 -16.09 -13.12
N ASP A 198 20.17 -17.02 -13.22
CA ASP A 198 19.23 -17.10 -14.34
C ASP A 198 18.58 -15.73 -14.55
N ASP A 199 18.95 -15.07 -15.66
CA ASP A 199 18.47 -13.79 -16.18
C ASP A 199 17.75 -12.86 -15.16
N PRO A 200 18.47 -11.96 -14.44
CA PRO A 200 17.84 -11.06 -13.47
C PRO A 200 16.80 -10.12 -14.09
N ARG A 201 16.84 -9.89 -15.40
CA ARG A 201 15.82 -9.08 -16.09
C ARG A 201 14.50 -9.85 -16.19
N ALA A 202 14.56 -11.16 -16.41
CA ALA A 202 13.38 -12.01 -16.41
C ALA A 202 12.70 -12.03 -15.03
N LEU A 203 13.47 -12.07 -13.94
CA LEU A 203 12.93 -11.97 -12.57
C LEU A 203 12.25 -10.62 -12.30
N VAL A 204 12.83 -9.52 -12.77
CA VAL A 204 12.22 -8.18 -12.68
C VAL A 204 10.90 -8.15 -13.47
N GLU A 205 10.89 -8.64 -14.71
CA GLU A 205 9.66 -8.67 -15.52
C GLU A 205 8.58 -9.56 -14.89
N GLN A 206 8.95 -10.69 -14.29
CA GLN A 206 8.01 -11.55 -13.56
C GLN A 206 7.38 -10.82 -12.36
N LEU A 207 8.17 -10.05 -11.59
CA LEU A 207 7.67 -9.21 -10.50
C LEU A 207 6.75 -8.08 -10.99
N LEU A 208 7.03 -7.53 -12.17
CA LEU A 208 6.19 -6.50 -12.78
C LEU A 208 4.89 -7.07 -13.35
N GLU A 209 4.91 -8.28 -13.90
CA GLU A 209 3.73 -8.92 -14.48
C GLU A 209 2.68 -9.25 -13.41
N SER A 210 3.09 -9.72 -12.22
CA SER A 210 2.15 -9.93 -11.11
C SER A 210 1.43 -8.63 -10.71
N THR A 211 2.12 -7.50 -10.81
CA THR A 211 1.58 -6.17 -10.52
C THR A 211 0.56 -5.71 -11.57
N ARG A 212 0.67 -6.15 -12.84
CA ARG A 212 -0.25 -5.73 -13.93
C ARG A 212 -1.69 -6.24 -13.77
N GLN A 213 -1.92 -7.20 -12.88
CA GLN A 213 -3.27 -7.70 -12.57
C GLN A 213 -4.13 -6.63 -11.90
N HIS A 214 -3.50 -5.72 -11.13
CA HIS A 214 -4.20 -4.64 -10.45
C HIS A 214 -4.56 -3.52 -11.43
N ARG A 215 -5.86 -3.35 -11.67
CA ARG A 215 -6.38 -2.28 -12.50
C ARG A 215 -6.38 -0.96 -11.75
N ILE A 216 -6.23 0.13 -12.52
CA ILE A 216 -6.30 1.50 -12.01
C ILE A 216 -7.59 2.16 -12.55
N PRO A 217 -8.30 2.96 -11.74
CA PRO A 217 -9.46 3.70 -12.21
C PRO A 217 -9.18 4.59 -13.42
N GLY A 218 -10.14 4.69 -14.36
CA GLY A 218 -9.95 5.39 -15.64
C GLY A 218 -9.74 6.91 -15.55
N HIS A 219 -9.97 7.53 -14.39
CA HIS A 219 -9.74 8.95 -14.16
C HIS A 219 -8.28 9.27 -13.77
N ALA A 220 -7.43 8.25 -13.59
CA ALA A 220 -6.05 8.40 -13.16
C ALA A 220 -5.21 9.24 -14.16
N PRO A 221 -4.49 10.29 -13.72
CA PRO A 221 -3.67 11.11 -14.59
C PRO A 221 -2.50 10.30 -15.18
N SER A 222 -2.28 10.41 -16.49
CA SER A 222 -1.19 9.72 -17.20
C SER A 222 0.19 9.98 -16.60
N ARG A 223 0.43 11.19 -16.08
CA ARG A 223 1.68 11.53 -15.38
C ARG A 223 1.85 10.72 -14.10
N ALA A 224 0.80 10.58 -13.30
CA ALA A 224 0.84 9.82 -12.05
C ALA A 224 1.06 8.32 -12.34
N LEU A 225 0.37 7.78 -13.34
CA LEU A 225 0.56 6.39 -13.81
C LEU A 225 2.02 6.12 -14.17
N ARG A 226 2.63 6.99 -14.99
CA ARG A 226 4.02 6.84 -15.39
C ARG A 226 5.00 6.91 -14.22
N VAL A 227 4.76 7.80 -13.24
CA VAL A 227 5.59 7.89 -12.04
C VAL A 227 5.45 6.63 -11.19
N LEU A 228 4.21 6.14 -11.05
CA LEU A 228 3.92 4.88 -10.38
C LEU A 228 4.70 3.75 -11.07
N GLU A 229 4.46 3.48 -12.34
CA GLU A 229 5.15 2.44 -13.13
C GLU A 229 6.69 2.50 -13.02
N ASN A 230 7.28 3.69 -13.15
CA ASN A 230 8.73 3.86 -12.98
C ASN A 230 9.17 3.48 -11.57
N ALA A 231 8.42 3.88 -10.55
CA ALA A 231 8.71 3.51 -9.17
C ALA A 231 8.56 1.99 -8.95
N ALA A 232 7.59 1.30 -9.58
CA ALA A 232 7.50 -0.18 -9.54
C ALA A 232 8.73 -0.82 -10.14
N HIS A 233 9.17 -0.34 -11.29
CA HIS A 233 10.31 -0.90 -11.98
C HIS A 233 11.56 -0.81 -11.08
N VAL A 234 11.80 0.35 -10.47
CA VAL A 234 12.92 0.54 -9.55
C VAL A 234 12.76 -0.31 -8.29
N ASP A 235 11.55 -0.40 -7.72
CA ASP A 235 11.23 -1.26 -6.55
C ASP A 235 11.52 -2.74 -6.86
N ALA A 236 11.14 -3.21 -8.05
CA ALA A 236 11.40 -4.58 -8.52
C ALA A 236 12.90 -4.84 -8.71
N ILE A 237 13.66 -3.89 -9.26
CA ILE A 237 15.12 -4.00 -9.37
C ILE A 237 15.75 -4.12 -7.97
N ILE A 238 15.32 -3.30 -7.01
CA ILE A 238 15.81 -3.35 -5.63
C ILE A 238 15.48 -4.71 -5.01
N ALA A 239 14.22 -5.16 -5.13
CA ALA A 239 13.77 -6.44 -4.57
C ALA A 239 14.55 -7.63 -5.13
N VAL A 240 14.72 -7.71 -6.46
CA VAL A 240 15.55 -8.75 -7.10
C VAL A 240 17.00 -8.65 -6.62
N SER A 241 17.56 -7.46 -6.57
CA SER A 241 18.95 -7.27 -6.11
C SER A 241 19.14 -7.72 -4.65
N SER A 242 18.19 -7.42 -3.77
CA SER A 242 18.21 -7.86 -2.37
C SER A 242 18.02 -9.37 -2.21
N GLY A 243 17.16 -10.00 -3.02
CA GLY A 243 16.97 -11.45 -3.01
C GLY A 243 18.20 -12.21 -3.52
N LEU A 244 18.87 -11.69 -4.55
CA LEU A 244 20.08 -12.28 -5.11
C LEU A 244 21.30 -12.15 -4.20
N ALA A 245 21.35 -11.12 -3.34
CA ALA A 245 22.44 -10.93 -2.39
C ALA A 245 22.58 -12.09 -1.38
N GLY A 246 21.55 -12.93 -1.20
CA GLY A 246 21.58 -14.12 -0.35
C GLY A 246 22.02 -15.42 -1.05
N ILE A 247 22.13 -15.43 -2.39
CA ILE A 247 22.24 -16.68 -3.18
C ILE A 247 23.63 -16.82 -3.85
N GLY A 248 24.33 -15.72 -4.11
CA GLY A 248 25.64 -15.74 -4.78
C GLY A 248 26.85 -15.86 -3.84
N PRO A 249 28.04 -16.28 -4.34
CA PRO A 249 29.29 -16.34 -3.58
C PRO A 249 29.90 -14.94 -3.31
N GLN A 250 29.07 -13.92 -3.14
CA GLN A 250 29.54 -12.59 -2.79
C GLN A 250 29.98 -12.55 -1.32
N SER A 251 31.08 -11.84 -1.04
CA SER A 251 31.45 -11.56 0.34
C SER A 251 30.33 -10.78 1.02
N SER A 252 29.97 -11.17 2.25
CA SER A 252 28.98 -10.46 3.07
C SER A 252 29.24 -8.95 3.16
N SER A 253 30.51 -8.54 3.09
CA SER A 253 30.92 -7.13 3.06
C SER A 253 30.48 -6.38 1.80
N GLN A 254 30.53 -7.01 0.62
CA GLN A 254 30.10 -6.41 -0.65
C GLN A 254 28.58 -6.32 -0.74
N ALA A 255 27.87 -7.35 -0.28
CA ALA A 255 26.42 -7.34 -0.17
C ALA A 255 25.93 -6.23 0.78
N GLN A 256 26.62 -6.01 1.91
CA GLN A 256 26.31 -4.93 2.85
C GLN A 256 26.55 -3.55 2.24
N ILE A 257 27.68 -3.34 1.53
CA ILE A 257 27.99 -2.07 0.86
C ILE A 257 26.94 -1.74 -0.21
N ALA A 258 26.53 -2.73 -1.02
CA ALA A 258 25.48 -2.55 -2.02
C ALA A 258 24.12 -2.23 -1.37
N SER A 259 23.77 -2.92 -0.29
CA SER A 259 22.54 -2.66 0.48
C SER A 259 22.52 -1.24 1.07
N ASP A 260 23.63 -0.80 1.66
CA ASP A 260 23.76 0.55 2.22
C ASP A 260 23.69 1.63 1.12
N ALA A 261 24.25 1.37 -0.07
CA ALA A 261 24.14 2.28 -1.22
C ALA A 261 22.70 2.39 -1.75
N LEU A 262 21.91 1.31 -1.67
CA LEU A 262 20.52 1.28 -2.15
C LEU A 262 19.48 1.74 -1.12
N ARG A 263 19.81 1.76 0.18
CA ARG A 263 18.87 2.17 1.24
C ARG A 263 18.25 3.56 1.02
N PRO A 264 18.98 4.62 0.62
CA PRO A 264 18.38 5.91 0.32
C PRO A 264 17.37 5.83 -0.85
N LEU A 265 17.65 5.01 -1.86
CA LEU A 265 16.80 4.85 -3.03
C LEU A 265 15.42 4.28 -2.65
N ALA A 266 15.36 3.29 -1.75
CA ALA A 266 14.10 2.71 -1.29
C ALA A 266 13.15 3.75 -0.68
N SER A 267 13.68 4.71 0.10
CA SER A 267 12.88 5.78 0.69
C SER A 267 12.29 6.73 -0.37
N VAL A 268 13.05 7.04 -1.42
CA VAL A 268 12.63 7.89 -2.52
C VAL A 268 11.60 7.19 -3.41
N VAL A 269 11.78 5.90 -3.69
CA VAL A 269 10.82 5.07 -4.41
C VAL A 269 9.47 5.05 -3.69
N ARG A 270 9.47 4.83 -2.37
CA ARG A 270 8.24 4.89 -1.56
C ARG A 270 7.58 6.27 -1.64
N SER A 271 8.34 7.35 -1.49
CA SER A 271 7.81 8.72 -1.58
C SER A 271 7.19 9.00 -2.97
N ALA A 272 7.85 8.57 -4.05
CA ALA A 272 7.33 8.71 -5.41
C ALA A 272 6.05 7.88 -5.65
N ARG A 273 5.96 6.67 -5.08
CA ARG A 273 4.73 5.86 -5.09
C ARG A 273 3.60 6.58 -4.36
N MET A 274 3.84 7.08 -3.15
CA MET A 274 2.85 7.81 -2.36
C MET A 274 2.38 9.08 -3.08
N ALA A 275 3.29 9.81 -3.75
CA ALA A 275 2.96 10.97 -4.56
C ALA A 275 2.05 10.63 -5.74
N ALA A 276 2.39 9.55 -6.47
CA ALA A 276 1.58 9.10 -7.59
C ALA A 276 0.19 8.62 -7.13
N VAL A 277 0.11 7.83 -6.07
CA VAL A 277 -1.17 7.38 -5.51
C VAL A 277 -1.99 8.58 -5.03
N SER A 278 -1.41 9.49 -4.25
CA SER A 278 -2.08 10.71 -3.78
C SER A 278 -2.66 11.54 -4.93
N ALA A 279 -1.88 11.73 -6.02
CA ALA A 279 -2.36 12.43 -7.20
C ALA A 279 -3.56 11.72 -7.87
N ILE A 280 -3.58 10.38 -7.89
CA ILE A 280 -4.72 9.61 -8.41
C ILE A 280 -5.93 9.77 -7.49
N LEU A 281 -5.76 9.62 -6.16
CA LEU A 281 -6.84 9.80 -5.19
C LEU A 281 -7.50 11.18 -5.33
N GLN A 282 -6.70 12.24 -5.46
CA GLN A 282 -7.19 13.60 -5.63
C GLN A 282 -7.94 13.80 -6.97
N SER A 283 -7.46 13.17 -8.05
CA SER A 283 -8.06 13.32 -9.37
C SER A 283 -9.48 12.74 -9.49
N ALA A 284 -9.87 11.79 -8.63
CA ALA A 284 -11.24 11.28 -8.56
C ALA A 284 -12.27 12.41 -8.34
N TRP A 285 -11.86 13.42 -7.56
CA TRP A 285 -12.67 14.54 -7.10
C TRP A 285 -12.37 15.86 -7.82
N ALA A 286 -11.59 15.81 -8.89
CA ALA A 286 -11.42 16.94 -9.81
C ALA A 286 -12.61 16.94 -10.78
N ASP A 287 -13.22 18.12 -10.95
CA ASP A 287 -14.31 18.35 -11.90
C ASP A 287 -13.83 18.21 -13.36
#